data_AF-A0A8X6WN08-F1
#
_entry.id   AF-A0A8X6WN08-F1
#
_cell.length_a   1.000
_cell.length_b   1.000
_cell.length_c   1.000
_cell.angle_alpha   90.00
_cell.angle_beta   90.00
_cell.angle_gamma   90.00
#
_symmetry.space_group_name_H-M   'P 1'
#
loop_
_entity.id
_entity.type
_entity.pdbx_description
1 polymer ?
#
loop_
_entity_poly.entity_id
_entity_poly.type
_entity_poly.pdbx_seq_one_letter_code
_entity_poly.pdbx_strand_id
1 'polypeptide(L)'
;MHSISSKYRKPKGRLNKRRAACIRNLEKGKSSAYNVSADNKCDEISTEAVPSTSDMSASDVNSESNEYHFINNSMWTSLLQNVPCSDCNQFSLNILTHNSYGFSTKMELVCEKCKKSYGHALTSQREKPCRKFDINTKLTSAFLAIGRGHAALETFSAILGTPCRDRKTFSKCLENLCNKNETAKVEMLRISREHVRQTNLYSHPDLGRNNIIDITVSYDGTWHKRGHTSLYGIGIVIDIMTSLVVDFKVLSKYCHECSMAAKDMGEASPEFQIWKSGHSEKCQKNFDGSSGSMEMHAAYILWNRSISDCAMRYTTVLCDEECVNHVAKRLGTALQNKVKEWWSKNVTLGGRKQGSLTDATITKLQNFYRKAIVDNVPEVEKMKASIFATLFHCMSTDAKPMHSKCPDGKLSWCFYNRAKADNKVPGSHKSMKTKLSEEVVAKIMPVYQRLASNEILLRCVSGKPKMLMKVCIAVFGGNAPKDVFVSKKRINLAGFTPRESPHPWRELLWLAIIAPSW
;
A
#
# COMPACT_ATOMS: atom_id res chain seq x y z
N MET A 1 -26.27 37.66 -50.17
CA MET A 1 -26.56 39.11 -50.01
C MET A 1 -26.78 39.39 -48.54
N HIS A 2 -25.96 40.29 -47.99
CA HIS A 2 -25.98 41.01 -46.69
C HIS A 2 -27.21 40.77 -45.80
N SER A 3 -27.08 40.42 -44.51
CA SER A 3 -26.55 41.25 -43.43
C SER A 3 -26.67 40.45 -42.12
N ILE A 4 -25.63 40.45 -41.27
CA ILE A 4 -25.72 40.59 -39.79
C ILE A 4 -24.26 40.78 -39.30
N SER A 5 -23.91 42.05 -39.15
CA SER A 5 -22.75 42.54 -38.43
C SER A 5 -23.21 43.06 -37.06
N SER A 6 -22.35 42.89 -36.07
CA SER A 6 -22.39 43.49 -34.73
C SER A 6 -23.28 42.83 -33.67
N LYS A 7 -22.66 41.99 -32.83
CA LYS A 7 -22.86 41.91 -31.35
C LYS A 7 -21.86 40.93 -30.71
N TYR A 8 -20.56 41.21 -30.85
CA TYR A 8 -19.54 40.66 -29.95
C TYR A 8 -18.56 41.78 -29.57
N ARG A 9 -18.89 42.53 -28.51
CA ARG A 9 -17.97 43.41 -27.80
C ARG A 9 -17.57 42.68 -26.51
N LYS A 10 -16.30 42.25 -26.40
CA LYS A 10 -15.71 41.75 -25.15
C LYS A 10 -15.76 42.86 -24.08
N PRO A 11 -16.23 42.61 -22.86
CA PRO A 11 -16.04 43.58 -21.78
C PRO A 11 -14.55 43.64 -21.40
N LYS A 12 -14.01 44.87 -21.41
CA LYS A 12 -12.67 45.22 -20.89
C LYS A 12 -12.59 44.94 -19.38
N GLY A 13 -11.37 44.65 -18.92
CA GLY A 13 -11.08 43.95 -17.68
C GLY A 13 -11.58 44.59 -16.39
N ARG A 14 -11.94 43.72 -15.43
CA ARG A 14 -12.13 44.07 -14.02
C ARG A 14 -10.86 43.66 -13.27
N LEU A 15 -10.16 44.62 -12.67
CA LEU A 15 -9.01 44.38 -11.79
C LEU A 15 -9.39 43.41 -10.64
N ASN A 16 -8.52 42.42 -10.42
CA ASN A 16 -8.68 41.36 -9.42
C ASN A 16 -8.73 41.92 -7.99
N LYS A 17 -9.95 42.06 -7.42
CA LYS A 17 -10.19 42.40 -6.00
C LYS A 17 -9.53 41.42 -4.99
N ARG A 18 -9.02 40.26 -5.43
CA ARG A 18 -8.31 39.30 -4.57
C ARG A 18 -6.86 39.68 -4.24
N ARG A 19 -6.15 40.44 -5.08
CA ARG A 19 -4.76 40.87 -4.81
C ARG A 19 -4.69 41.90 -3.67
N ALA A 20 -5.65 42.82 -3.60
CA ALA A 20 -5.73 43.84 -2.54
C ALA A 20 -6.20 43.30 -1.18
N ALA A 21 -6.79 42.10 -1.12
CA ALA A 21 -7.18 41.46 0.13
C ALA A 21 -6.01 40.68 0.76
N CYS A 22 -5.12 40.11 -0.05
CA CYS A 22 -3.94 39.40 0.44
C CYS A 22 -2.92 40.34 1.09
N ILE A 23 -2.71 41.53 0.50
CA ILE A 23 -1.78 42.54 1.03
C ILE A 23 -2.27 43.09 2.39
N ARG A 24 -3.57 43.36 2.55
CA ARG A 24 -4.15 43.85 3.82
C ARG A 24 -4.09 42.83 4.96
N ASN A 25 -4.03 41.53 4.66
CA ASN A 25 -3.91 40.49 5.68
C ASN A 25 -2.45 40.28 6.13
N LEU A 26 -1.47 40.59 5.28
CA LEU A 26 -0.04 40.58 5.64
C LEU A 26 0.34 41.73 6.58
N GLU A 27 -0.33 42.88 6.47
CA GLU A 27 -0.07 44.03 7.35
C GLU A 27 -0.66 43.85 8.76
N LYS A 28 -1.75 43.08 8.90
CA LYS A 28 -2.39 42.80 10.21
C LYS A 28 -1.75 41.66 11.00
N GLY A 29 -0.86 40.87 10.39
CA GLY A 29 -0.22 39.71 11.03
C GLY A 29 1.08 40.01 11.77
N LYS A 30 1.57 41.26 11.76
CA LYS A 30 2.86 41.65 12.38
C LYS A 30 2.82 41.91 13.88
N SER A 31 1.68 41.73 14.56
CA SER A 31 1.52 42.01 15.99
C SER A 31 1.03 40.78 16.78
N SER A 32 1.74 39.67 16.69
CA SER A 32 1.65 38.59 17.70
C SER A 32 2.84 37.64 17.56
N ALA A 33 3.97 38.04 18.14
CA ALA A 33 5.08 37.14 18.40
C ALA A 33 4.86 36.49 19.77
N TYR A 34 4.64 35.18 19.80
CA TYR A 34 4.74 34.38 21.02
C TYR A 34 5.92 33.42 20.88
N ASN A 35 6.88 33.62 21.76
CA ASN A 35 8.07 32.79 21.96
C ASN A 35 7.67 31.42 22.50
N VAL A 36 8.18 30.34 21.90
CA VAL A 36 8.26 29.03 22.55
C VAL A 36 9.66 28.48 22.30
N SER A 37 10.42 28.39 23.39
CA SER A 37 11.72 27.71 23.49
C SER A 37 11.53 26.21 23.24
N ALA A 38 12.40 25.61 22.44
CA ALA A 38 12.49 24.18 22.23
C ALA A 38 13.87 23.69 22.69
N ASP A 39 13.95 23.27 23.95
CA ASP A 39 15.02 22.38 24.41
C ASP A 39 14.57 20.94 24.13
N ASN A 40 15.31 20.24 23.27
CA ASN A 40 15.36 18.77 23.26
C ASN A 40 16.69 18.33 22.63
N LYS A 41 17.62 17.90 23.49
CA LYS A 41 18.80 17.13 23.15
C LYS A 41 18.37 15.77 22.58
N CYS A 42 18.90 15.40 21.42
CA CYS A 42 18.95 14.01 20.97
C CYS A 42 20.41 13.58 20.97
N ASP A 43 20.69 12.52 21.72
CA ASP A 43 22.00 11.87 21.79
C ASP A 43 22.29 11.09 20.49
N GLU A 44 23.51 11.28 19.98
CA GLU A 44 24.06 10.58 18.82
C GLU A 44 24.44 9.14 19.20
N ILE A 45 23.94 8.15 18.46
CA ILE A 45 24.47 6.78 18.46
C ILE A 45 25.10 6.53 17.10
N SER A 46 26.42 6.47 17.10
CA SER A 46 27.31 6.08 16.01
C SER A 46 27.13 4.60 15.65
N THR A 47 26.91 4.30 14.37
CA THR A 47 27.02 2.94 13.84
C THR A 47 28.24 2.83 12.93
N GLU A 48 29.18 1.98 13.34
CA GLU A 48 30.41 1.61 12.64
C GLU A 48 30.11 0.81 11.36
N ALA A 49 30.97 1.00 10.35
CA ALA A 49 30.95 0.35 9.05
C ALA A 49 31.77 -0.96 9.05
N VAL A 50 31.31 -1.99 8.34
CA VAL A 50 32.08 -3.19 7.98
C VAL A 50 31.56 -3.71 6.60
N PRO A 51 32.32 -4.50 5.81
CA PRO A 51 32.84 -4.09 4.52
C PRO A 51 32.25 -4.85 3.33
N SER A 52 32.46 -4.28 2.14
CA SER A 52 32.09 -4.78 0.82
C SER A 52 32.95 -5.96 0.33
N THR A 53 32.32 -6.92 -0.36
CA THR A 53 33.00 -7.89 -1.22
C THR A 53 32.31 -7.98 -2.60
N SER A 54 32.99 -7.35 -3.57
CA SER A 54 33.18 -7.65 -5.00
C SER A 54 32.18 -8.50 -5.81
N ASP A 55 31.60 -7.80 -6.81
CA ASP A 55 31.61 -8.06 -8.26
C ASP A 55 31.08 -9.37 -8.87
N MET A 56 29.98 -9.23 -9.61
CA MET A 56 29.84 -9.78 -10.97
C MET A 56 29.11 -8.77 -11.87
N SER A 57 29.83 -8.28 -12.88
CA SER A 57 29.45 -7.25 -13.86
C SER A 57 28.54 -7.76 -14.97
N ALA A 58 27.49 -7.00 -15.32
CA ALA A 58 26.84 -7.05 -16.63
C ALA A 58 26.26 -5.69 -17.04
N SER A 59 26.99 -5.02 -17.94
CA SER A 59 26.60 -3.94 -18.88
C SER A 59 25.96 -2.66 -18.31
N ASP A 60 26.81 -1.65 -18.12
CA ASP A 60 26.47 -0.25 -17.91
C ASP A 60 25.68 0.34 -19.10
N VAL A 61 24.37 0.53 -18.91
CA VAL A 61 23.68 1.67 -19.51
C VAL A 61 23.82 2.80 -18.49
N ASN A 62 24.85 3.62 -18.67
CA ASN A 62 25.13 4.76 -17.81
C ASN A 62 24.02 5.82 -18.00
N SER A 63 22.90 5.68 -17.30
CA SER A 63 21.90 6.75 -17.21
C SER A 63 22.45 7.76 -16.20
N GLU A 64 23.13 8.80 -16.67
CA GLU A 64 23.54 9.92 -15.82
C GLU A 64 22.31 10.43 -15.05
N SER A 65 22.29 10.18 -13.74
CA SER A 65 21.25 10.73 -12.87
C SER A 65 21.49 12.23 -12.76
N ASN A 66 20.64 13.04 -13.40
CA ASN A 66 20.69 14.49 -13.26
C ASN A 66 20.48 14.90 -11.79
N GLU A 67 21.55 15.35 -11.14
CA GLU A 67 21.51 15.94 -9.81
C GLU A 67 21.05 17.40 -9.87
N TYR A 68 20.21 17.82 -8.92
CA TYR A 68 19.67 19.17 -8.85
C TYR A 68 19.99 19.82 -7.50
N HIS A 69 20.62 21.00 -7.55
CA HIS A 69 20.91 21.80 -6.36
C HIS A 69 20.07 23.08 -6.34
N PHE A 70 19.62 23.49 -5.15
CA PHE A 70 19.07 24.83 -4.94
C PHE A 70 20.21 25.81 -4.69
N ILE A 71 20.44 26.72 -5.64
CA ILE A 71 21.56 27.67 -5.61
C ILE A 71 21.00 29.10 -5.57
N ASN A 72 21.54 29.94 -4.68
CA ASN A 72 21.27 31.36 -4.69
C ASN A 72 21.99 32.02 -5.87
N ASN A 73 21.25 32.74 -6.73
CA ASN A 73 21.81 33.38 -7.91
C ASN A 73 22.97 34.35 -7.62
N SER A 74 23.06 34.93 -6.41
CA SER A 74 24.18 35.79 -6.03
C SER A 74 25.53 35.07 -5.97
N MET A 75 25.54 33.74 -5.86
CA MET A 75 26.76 32.92 -5.86
C MET A 75 27.55 33.10 -7.16
N TRP A 76 26.87 33.25 -8.30
CA TRP A 76 27.53 33.38 -9.61
C TRP A 76 28.45 34.58 -9.67
N THR A 77 28.04 35.71 -9.07
CA THR A 77 28.89 36.91 -8.98
C THR A 77 30.16 36.62 -8.19
N SER A 78 30.08 35.85 -7.10
CA SER A 78 31.25 35.47 -6.29
C SER A 78 32.19 34.50 -7.02
N LEU A 79 31.64 33.56 -7.80
CA LEU A 79 32.44 32.61 -8.59
C LEU A 79 33.15 33.27 -9.78
N LEU A 80 32.53 34.28 -10.38
CA LEU A 80 33.03 34.97 -11.57
C LEU A 80 33.86 36.23 -11.27
N GLN A 81 33.93 36.68 -10.02
CA GLN A 81 34.59 37.94 -9.65
C GLN A 81 36.08 38.02 -10.08
N ASN A 82 36.76 36.88 -10.15
CA ASN A 82 38.18 36.80 -10.52
C ASN A 82 38.40 36.26 -11.94
N VAL A 83 37.33 36.11 -12.73
CA VAL A 83 37.40 35.62 -14.11
C VAL A 83 37.35 36.83 -15.06
N PRO A 84 38.43 37.14 -15.78
CA PRO A 84 38.44 38.27 -16.70
C PRO A 84 37.65 37.95 -17.97
N CYS A 85 36.95 38.95 -18.50
CA CYS A 85 36.32 38.89 -19.81
C CYS A 85 37.37 38.74 -20.91
N SER A 86 37.21 37.76 -21.81
CA SER A 86 38.20 37.51 -22.88
C SER A 86 38.36 38.65 -23.89
N ASP A 87 37.36 39.52 -24.04
CA ASP A 87 37.37 40.59 -25.05
C ASP A 87 37.85 41.94 -24.49
N CYS A 88 37.46 42.30 -23.26
CA CYS A 88 37.83 43.59 -22.67
C CYS A 88 38.80 43.47 -21.48
N ASN A 89 39.17 42.25 -21.10
CA ASN A 89 40.07 41.92 -19.98
C ASN A 89 39.66 42.52 -18.62
N GLN A 90 38.39 42.88 -18.47
CA GLN A 90 37.81 43.40 -17.22
C GLN A 90 37.11 42.28 -16.45
N PHE A 91 37.14 42.36 -15.12
CA PHE A 91 36.43 41.45 -14.21
C PHE A 91 34.94 41.84 -14.08
N SER A 92 34.20 41.70 -15.18
CA SER A 92 32.80 42.15 -15.27
C SER A 92 31.89 41.10 -15.89
N LEU A 93 32.23 39.82 -15.73
CA LEU A 93 31.37 38.71 -16.14
C LEU A 93 30.23 38.50 -15.14
N ASN A 94 29.02 38.31 -15.64
CA ASN A 94 27.84 38.07 -14.82
C ASN A 94 26.89 37.09 -15.54
N ILE A 95 26.03 36.42 -14.76
CA ILE A 95 24.98 35.55 -15.29
C ILE A 95 23.65 36.29 -15.21
N LEU A 96 23.05 36.53 -16.38
CA LEU A 96 21.69 37.02 -16.48
C LEU A 96 20.70 35.87 -16.58
N THR A 97 19.65 35.92 -15.77
CA THR A 97 18.53 35.01 -15.86
C THR A 97 17.42 35.61 -16.70
N HIS A 98 17.10 34.96 -17.81
CA HIS A 98 16.00 35.34 -18.70
C HIS A 98 14.94 34.23 -18.73
N ASN A 99 13.68 34.60 -19.03
CA ASN A 99 12.58 33.69 -19.37
C ASN A 99 12.46 32.43 -18.49
N SER A 100 11.62 32.48 -17.47
CA SER A 100 11.36 31.32 -16.61
C SER A 100 10.19 30.48 -17.14
N TYR A 101 10.40 29.17 -17.24
CA TYR A 101 9.43 28.17 -17.67
C TYR A 101 9.08 27.25 -16.50
N GLY A 102 8.36 27.78 -15.52
CA GLY A 102 8.21 27.12 -14.21
C GLY A 102 9.53 27.17 -13.44
N PHE A 103 10.06 26.01 -13.06
CA PHE A 103 11.32 25.91 -12.30
C PHE A 103 12.57 25.77 -13.18
N SER A 104 12.42 25.89 -14.50
CA SER A 104 13.55 25.98 -15.40
C SER A 104 13.72 27.41 -15.89
N THR A 105 14.95 27.92 -15.83
CA THR A 105 15.29 29.28 -16.20
C THR A 105 16.42 29.26 -17.22
N LYS A 106 16.41 30.18 -18.18
CA LYS A 106 17.52 30.36 -19.10
C LYS A 106 18.56 31.26 -18.43
N MET A 107 19.79 30.76 -18.31
CA MET A 107 20.94 31.50 -17.81
C MET A 107 21.83 31.88 -18.99
N GLU A 108 22.31 33.12 -19.02
CA GLU A 108 23.15 33.67 -20.07
C GLU A 108 24.37 34.35 -19.46
N LEU A 109 25.58 33.98 -19.91
CA LEU A 109 26.82 34.57 -19.48
C LEU A 109 27.09 35.82 -20.32
N VAL A 110 27.19 36.98 -19.66
CA VAL A 110 27.43 38.26 -20.32
C VAL A 110 28.55 39.03 -19.63
N CYS A 111 29.23 39.88 -20.38
CA CYS A 111 30.09 40.91 -19.81
C CYS A 111 29.34 42.23 -19.67
N GLU A 112 29.28 42.80 -18.47
CA GLU A 112 28.56 44.05 -18.22
C GLU A 112 29.23 45.28 -18.85
N LYS A 113 30.55 45.24 -19.07
CA LYS A 113 31.30 46.35 -19.69
C LYS A 113 31.20 46.35 -21.22
N CYS A 114 31.57 45.26 -21.88
CA CYS A 114 31.52 45.20 -23.35
C CYS A 114 30.16 44.75 -23.91
N LYS A 115 29.19 44.42 -23.05
CA LYS A 115 27.82 43.99 -23.41
C LYS A 115 27.74 42.74 -24.30
N LYS A 116 28.83 41.98 -24.41
CA LYS A 116 28.89 40.76 -25.20
C LYS A 116 28.34 39.57 -24.43
N SER A 117 27.61 38.69 -25.15
CA SER A 117 27.12 37.41 -24.64
C SER A 117 28.05 36.28 -25.08
N TYR A 118 28.38 35.39 -24.13
CA TYR A 118 29.34 34.28 -24.32
C TYR A 118 28.65 32.93 -24.48
N GLY A 119 27.38 32.82 -24.10
CA GLY A 119 26.65 31.57 -24.17
C GLY A 119 25.47 31.55 -23.22
N HIS A 120 24.61 30.56 -23.40
CA HIS A 120 23.44 30.36 -22.56
C HIS A 120 23.13 28.89 -22.35
N ALA A 121 22.54 28.58 -21.20
CA ALA A 121 22.08 27.24 -20.84
C ALA A 121 20.71 27.31 -20.18
N LEU A 122 19.98 26.19 -20.19
CA LEU A 122 18.75 26.01 -19.42
C LEU A 122 19.08 25.22 -18.17
N THR A 123 18.56 25.63 -17.01
CA THR A 123 18.81 24.95 -15.71
C THR A 123 18.21 23.55 -15.61
N SER A 124 17.46 23.11 -16.62
CA SER A 124 16.92 21.76 -16.70
C SER A 124 16.90 21.32 -18.15
N GLN A 125 17.20 20.04 -18.36
CA GLN A 125 16.99 19.38 -19.63
C GLN A 125 15.50 19.24 -19.94
N ARG A 126 15.17 19.10 -21.22
CA ARG A 126 13.82 18.74 -21.66
C ARG A 126 13.70 17.22 -21.74
N GLU A 127 12.62 16.68 -21.21
CA GLU A 127 12.28 15.26 -21.45
C GLU A 127 12.08 15.05 -22.96
N LYS A 128 12.46 13.89 -23.51
CA LYS A 128 12.12 13.53 -24.89
C LYS A 128 10.99 12.49 -24.86
N PRO A 129 9.98 12.55 -25.75
CA PRO A 129 9.79 13.49 -26.87
C PRO A 129 9.05 14.79 -26.49
N CYS A 130 8.55 14.91 -25.24
CA CYS A 130 7.69 16.02 -24.86
C CYS A 130 8.53 17.24 -24.46
N ARG A 131 8.38 18.40 -25.11
CA ARG A 131 9.20 19.63 -24.87
C ARG A 131 9.10 20.24 -23.44
N LYS A 132 8.71 19.47 -22.42
CA LYS A 132 8.64 19.86 -21.00
C LYS A 132 10.00 19.67 -20.34
N PHE A 133 10.25 20.45 -19.28
CA PHE A 133 11.47 20.36 -18.48
C PHE A 133 11.35 19.26 -17.41
N ASP A 134 12.41 18.45 -17.23
CA ASP A 134 12.45 17.35 -16.25
C ASP A 134 12.19 17.84 -14.81
N ILE A 135 12.85 18.93 -14.40
CA ILE A 135 12.67 19.52 -13.06
C ILE A 135 11.21 19.82 -12.74
N ASN A 136 10.45 20.17 -13.77
CA ASN A 136 9.06 20.51 -13.62
C ASN A 136 8.20 19.28 -13.28
N THR A 137 8.49 18.13 -13.90
CA THR A 137 7.84 16.85 -13.59
C THR A 137 8.27 16.36 -12.20
N LYS A 138 9.56 16.46 -11.88
CA LYS A 138 10.12 16.06 -10.57
C LYS A 138 9.49 16.81 -9.41
N LEU A 139 9.44 18.15 -9.45
CA LEU A 139 8.81 18.93 -8.37
C LEU A 139 7.31 18.67 -8.23
N THR A 140 6.59 18.46 -9.34
CA THR A 140 5.18 18.05 -9.26
C THR A 140 5.04 16.68 -8.58
N SER A 141 5.89 15.72 -8.93
CA SER A 141 5.90 14.38 -8.32
C SER A 141 6.25 14.44 -6.83
N ALA A 142 7.28 15.21 -6.45
CA ALA A 142 7.70 15.39 -5.07
C ALA A 142 6.58 15.95 -4.18
N PHE A 143 5.93 17.03 -4.62
CA PHE A 143 4.82 17.62 -3.86
C PHE A 143 3.64 16.65 -3.74
N LEU A 144 3.31 15.91 -4.81
CA LEU A 144 2.26 14.90 -4.76
C LEU A 144 2.58 13.75 -3.79
N ALA A 145 3.84 13.29 -3.76
CA ALA A 145 4.31 12.23 -2.88
C ALA A 145 4.25 12.60 -1.39
N ILE A 146 4.40 13.88 -1.05
CA ILE A 146 4.22 14.38 0.33
C ILE A 146 2.76 14.78 0.64
N GLY A 147 1.82 14.44 -0.23
CA GLY A 147 0.41 14.75 0.00
C GLY A 147 0.06 16.22 -0.25
N ARG A 148 0.88 16.99 -0.95
CA ARG A 148 0.65 18.42 -1.21
C ARG A 148 0.36 18.72 -2.69
N GLY A 149 -0.46 19.75 -2.92
CA GLY A 149 -0.90 20.16 -4.25
C GLY A 149 -0.25 21.46 -4.73
N HIS A 150 -0.74 22.00 -5.84
CA HIS A 150 -0.24 23.25 -6.44
C HIS A 150 -0.20 24.44 -5.47
N ALA A 151 -1.16 24.57 -4.55
CA ALA A 151 -1.17 25.65 -3.57
C ALA A 151 0.05 25.63 -2.63
N ALA A 152 0.48 24.44 -2.20
CA ALA A 152 1.68 24.31 -1.37
C ALA A 152 2.96 24.57 -2.18
N LEU A 153 2.97 24.16 -3.45
CA LEU A 153 4.05 24.46 -4.39
C LEU A 153 4.18 25.97 -4.60
N GLU A 154 3.06 26.70 -4.68
CA GLU A 154 3.02 28.16 -4.77
C GLU A 154 3.57 28.83 -3.51
N THR A 155 3.19 28.36 -2.32
CA THR A 155 3.76 28.84 -1.06
C THR A 155 5.26 28.57 -0.98
N PHE A 156 5.71 27.36 -1.32
CA PHE A 156 7.12 26.99 -1.36
C PHE A 156 7.91 27.90 -2.30
N SER A 157 7.41 28.11 -3.52
CA SER A 157 8.03 29.02 -4.48
C SER A 157 8.11 30.45 -3.97
N ALA A 158 7.05 30.95 -3.33
CA ALA A 158 7.01 32.30 -2.78
C ALA A 158 8.04 32.49 -1.65
N ILE A 159 8.19 31.51 -0.75
CA ILE A 159 9.19 31.54 0.34
C ILE A 159 10.61 31.56 -0.22
N LEU A 160 10.89 30.77 -1.25
CA LEU A 160 12.21 30.70 -1.89
C LEU A 160 12.49 31.84 -2.87
N GLY A 161 11.51 32.69 -3.18
CA GLY A 161 11.64 33.72 -4.21
C GLY A 161 11.79 33.16 -5.63
N THR A 162 11.30 31.95 -5.90
CA THR A 162 11.39 31.29 -7.21
C THR A 162 10.10 31.43 -8.02
N PRO A 163 10.15 31.47 -9.36
CA PRO A 163 8.95 31.46 -10.18
C PRO A 163 8.12 30.19 -9.96
N CYS A 164 6.87 30.35 -9.53
CA CYS A 164 5.95 29.23 -9.44
C CYS A 164 5.36 28.92 -10.81
N ARG A 165 5.19 27.62 -11.11
CA ARG A 165 4.42 27.17 -12.26
C ARG A 165 2.95 27.59 -12.13
N ASP A 166 2.30 27.91 -13.26
CA ASP A 166 0.86 28.13 -13.31
C ASP A 166 0.05 26.84 -13.09
N ARG A 167 -1.19 27.01 -12.64
CA ARG A 167 -2.09 25.90 -12.31
C ARG A 167 -2.42 25.01 -13.51
N LYS A 168 -2.50 25.53 -14.73
CA LYS A 168 -2.84 24.72 -15.93
C LYS A 168 -1.69 23.77 -16.25
N THR A 169 -0.46 24.26 -16.22
CA THR A 169 0.72 23.42 -16.49
C THR A 169 0.92 22.37 -15.39
N PHE A 170 0.64 22.71 -14.12
CA PHE A 170 0.63 21.73 -13.02
C PHE A 170 -0.41 20.62 -13.28
N SER A 171 -1.66 20.98 -13.61
CA SER A 171 -2.71 19.99 -13.91
C SER A 171 -2.34 19.07 -15.08
N LYS A 172 -1.69 19.61 -16.12
CA LYS A 172 -1.20 18.80 -17.25
C LYS A 172 -0.07 17.84 -16.87
N CYS A 173 0.77 18.22 -15.91
CA CYS A 173 1.81 17.32 -15.37
C CYS A 173 1.18 16.22 -14.51
N LEU A 174 0.22 16.58 -13.65
CA LEU A 174 -0.56 15.63 -12.87
C LEU A 174 -1.27 14.60 -13.76
N GLU A 175 -1.91 15.05 -14.84
CA GLU A 175 -2.59 14.16 -15.79
C GLU A 175 -1.63 13.17 -16.47
N ASN A 176 -0.48 13.65 -16.91
CA ASN A 176 0.57 12.78 -17.46
C ASN A 176 1.05 11.73 -16.44
N LEU A 177 1.25 12.13 -15.18
CA LEU A 177 1.65 11.23 -14.11
C LEU A 177 0.56 10.19 -13.81
N CYS A 178 -0.70 10.60 -13.77
CA CYS A 178 -1.83 9.69 -13.62
C CYS A 178 -1.87 8.65 -14.75
N ASN A 179 -1.67 9.07 -16.00
CA ASN A 179 -1.68 8.17 -17.14
C ASN A 179 -0.51 7.17 -17.09
N LYS A 180 0.71 7.62 -16.75
CA LYS A 180 1.87 6.73 -16.57
C LYS A 180 1.62 5.70 -15.46
N ASN A 181 1.00 6.11 -14.35
CA ASN A 181 0.74 5.23 -13.22
C ASN A 181 -0.41 4.23 -13.47
N GLU A 182 -1.33 4.51 -14.39
CA GLU A 182 -2.38 3.54 -14.74
C GLU A 182 -1.78 2.28 -15.35
N THR A 183 -0.77 2.42 -16.22
CA THR A 183 -0.03 1.28 -16.78
C THR A 183 0.75 0.52 -15.69
N ALA A 184 1.46 1.25 -14.82
CA ALA A 184 2.21 0.64 -13.72
C ALA A 184 1.30 -0.15 -12.76
N LYS A 185 0.12 0.38 -12.47
CA LYS A 185 -0.90 -0.27 -11.64
C LYS A 185 -1.37 -1.59 -12.23
N VAL A 186 -1.67 -1.63 -13.54
CA VAL A 186 -2.12 -2.86 -14.20
C VAL A 186 -1.04 -3.93 -14.13
N GLU A 187 0.20 -3.55 -14.41
CA GLU A 187 1.35 -4.46 -14.35
C GLU A 187 1.60 -4.97 -12.93
N MET A 188 1.48 -4.09 -11.93
CA MET A 188 1.65 -4.45 -10.54
C MET A 188 0.64 -5.49 -10.07
N LEU A 189 -0.64 -5.30 -10.39
CA LEU A 189 -1.67 -6.27 -10.06
C LEU A 189 -1.45 -7.60 -10.79
N ARG A 190 -0.94 -7.56 -12.03
CA ARG A 190 -0.58 -8.77 -12.79
C ARG A 190 0.51 -9.56 -12.07
N ILE A 191 1.59 -8.92 -11.65
CA ILE A 191 2.70 -9.55 -10.90
C ILE A 191 2.19 -10.12 -9.58
N SER A 192 1.44 -9.35 -8.80
CA SER A 192 0.86 -9.82 -7.53
C SER A 192 -0.02 -11.05 -7.72
N ARG A 193 -0.89 -11.05 -8.74
CA ARG A 193 -1.79 -12.17 -9.05
C ARG A 193 -1.03 -13.42 -9.48
N GLU A 194 0.02 -13.26 -10.28
CA GLU A 194 0.86 -14.38 -10.70
C GLU A 194 1.54 -15.03 -9.48
N HIS A 195 2.10 -14.22 -8.58
CA HIS A 195 2.72 -14.73 -7.36
C HIS A 195 1.71 -15.47 -6.46
N VAL A 196 0.53 -14.89 -6.22
CA VAL A 196 -0.57 -15.54 -5.49
C VAL A 196 -0.93 -16.90 -6.10
N ARG A 197 -0.99 -16.97 -7.43
CA ARG A 197 -1.28 -18.21 -8.14
C ARG A 197 -0.19 -19.26 -7.93
N GLN A 198 1.07 -18.88 -8.08
CA GLN A 198 2.22 -19.78 -7.89
C GLN A 198 2.26 -20.31 -6.45
N THR A 199 2.10 -19.45 -5.44
CA THR A 199 2.06 -19.86 -4.03
C THR A 199 0.89 -20.80 -3.74
N ASN A 200 -0.28 -20.55 -4.33
CA ASN A 200 -1.46 -21.40 -4.11
C ASN A 200 -1.32 -22.77 -4.79
N LEU A 201 -0.76 -22.83 -6.01
CA LEU A 201 -0.47 -24.08 -6.72
C LEU A 201 0.58 -24.93 -6.00
N TYR A 202 1.65 -24.31 -5.50
CA TYR A 202 2.64 -24.99 -4.65
C TYR A 202 2.00 -25.60 -3.40
N SER A 203 1.07 -24.85 -2.77
CA SER A 203 0.38 -25.28 -1.56
C SER A 203 -0.69 -26.36 -1.81
N HIS A 204 -1.21 -26.46 -3.04
CA HIS A 204 -2.29 -27.37 -3.42
C HIS A 204 -2.10 -27.90 -4.86
N PRO A 205 -1.19 -28.88 -5.06
CA PRO A 205 -0.86 -29.42 -6.39
C PRO A 205 -2.07 -30.01 -7.14
N ASP A 206 -3.04 -30.52 -6.40
CA ASP A 206 -4.27 -31.14 -6.93
C ASP A 206 -5.23 -30.13 -7.59
N LEU A 207 -5.03 -28.81 -7.39
CA LEU A 207 -5.84 -27.74 -8.00
C LEU A 207 -5.43 -27.42 -9.45
N GLY A 208 -4.37 -28.05 -9.98
CA GLY A 208 -3.78 -27.76 -11.30
C GLY A 208 -4.66 -28.07 -12.54
N ARG A 209 -5.95 -28.39 -12.38
CA ARG A 209 -6.87 -28.67 -13.49
C ARG A 209 -7.75 -27.49 -13.92
N ASN A 210 -7.87 -26.43 -13.14
CA ASN A 210 -8.74 -25.29 -13.47
C ASN A 210 -7.94 -23.97 -13.57
N ASN A 211 -8.29 -23.15 -14.57
CA ASN A 211 -7.71 -21.81 -14.72
C ASN A 211 -8.09 -20.85 -13.56
N ILE A 212 -9.13 -21.19 -12.81
CA ILE A 212 -9.62 -20.41 -11.67
C ILE A 212 -9.13 -21.04 -10.36
N ILE A 213 -8.44 -20.26 -9.53
CA ILE A 213 -8.03 -20.68 -8.18
C ILE A 213 -8.95 -20.07 -7.12
N ASP A 214 -9.26 -20.85 -6.09
CA ASP A 214 -9.97 -20.35 -4.91
C ASP A 214 -8.96 -19.78 -3.91
N ILE A 215 -9.18 -18.55 -3.44
CA ILE A 215 -8.30 -17.88 -2.48
C ILE A 215 -9.08 -17.36 -1.27
N THR A 216 -8.37 -17.27 -0.16
CA THR A 216 -8.86 -16.65 1.08
C THR A 216 -8.30 -15.23 1.15
N VAL A 217 -9.16 -14.24 1.30
CA VAL A 217 -8.79 -12.82 1.23
C VAL A 217 -9.15 -12.04 2.50
N SER A 218 -8.43 -10.96 2.73
CA SER A 218 -8.80 -9.88 3.65
C SER A 218 -9.38 -8.73 2.81
N TYR A 219 -10.44 -8.11 3.30
CA TYR A 219 -11.08 -6.97 2.64
C TYR A 219 -11.36 -5.86 3.65
N ASP A 220 -11.13 -4.62 3.24
CA ASP A 220 -11.47 -3.43 4.03
C ASP A 220 -11.65 -2.22 3.11
N GLY A 221 -12.41 -1.24 3.60
CA GLY A 221 -12.66 0.04 2.95
C GLY A 221 -12.01 1.22 3.69
N THR A 222 -11.55 2.23 2.95
CA THR A 222 -11.21 3.53 3.55
C THR A 222 -11.78 4.69 2.75
N TRP A 223 -12.04 5.78 3.48
CA TRP A 223 -12.59 7.01 2.94
C TRP A 223 -11.55 8.11 2.89
N HIS A 224 -11.67 8.98 1.89
CA HIS A 224 -10.84 10.17 1.76
C HIS A 224 -11.05 11.14 2.94
N LYS A 225 -12.29 11.36 3.40
CA LYS A 225 -12.58 12.17 4.59
C LYS A 225 -13.04 11.30 5.76
N ARG A 226 -12.73 11.74 6.99
CA ARG A 226 -13.33 11.17 8.21
C ARG A 226 -14.81 11.58 8.30
N GLY A 227 -15.62 10.70 8.88
CA GLY A 227 -17.08 10.90 9.00
C GLY A 227 -17.86 10.53 7.74
N HIS A 228 -19.19 10.64 7.81
CA HIS A 228 -20.10 10.13 6.77
C HIS A 228 -20.22 11.03 5.52
N THR A 229 -19.35 12.02 5.34
CA THR A 229 -19.43 13.04 4.27
C THR A 229 -18.38 12.86 3.16
N SER A 230 -17.68 11.72 3.12
CA SER A 230 -16.65 11.48 2.11
C SER A 230 -17.24 11.36 0.70
N LEU A 231 -16.63 12.06 -0.26
CA LEU A 231 -16.98 11.98 -1.67
C LEU A 231 -16.34 10.78 -2.38
N TYR A 232 -15.29 10.22 -1.78
CA TYR A 232 -14.51 9.12 -2.33
C TYR A 232 -14.32 8.02 -1.29
N GLY A 233 -14.35 6.77 -1.77
CA GLY A 233 -14.03 5.58 -0.99
C GLY A 233 -13.18 4.64 -1.82
N ILE A 234 -12.36 3.82 -1.17
CA ILE A 234 -11.58 2.77 -1.80
C ILE A 234 -11.80 1.48 -1.02
N GLY A 235 -12.12 0.38 -1.72
CA GLY A 235 -12.11 -0.97 -1.16
C GLY A 235 -10.91 -1.74 -1.70
N ILE A 236 -10.22 -2.50 -0.84
CA ILE A 236 -8.98 -3.21 -1.17
C ILE A 236 -9.14 -4.69 -0.80
N VAL A 237 -8.70 -5.58 -1.69
CA VAL A 237 -8.64 -7.03 -1.48
C VAL A 237 -7.18 -7.47 -1.41
N ILE A 238 -6.84 -8.17 -0.33
CA ILE A 238 -5.50 -8.67 -0.05
C ILE A 238 -5.58 -10.20 0.09
N ASP A 239 -4.72 -10.93 -0.61
CA ASP A 239 -4.59 -12.38 -0.41
C ASP A 239 -3.93 -12.66 0.94
N ILE A 240 -4.52 -13.58 1.73
CA ILE A 240 -4.05 -13.85 3.10
C ILE A 240 -2.76 -14.65 3.11
N MET A 241 -2.52 -15.48 2.10
CA MET A 241 -1.34 -16.31 2.05
C MET A 241 -0.11 -15.46 1.76
N THR A 242 -0.12 -14.76 0.64
CA THR A 242 1.02 -13.96 0.16
C THR A 242 1.09 -12.57 0.78
N SER A 243 0.00 -12.08 1.39
CA SER A 243 -0.10 -10.68 1.83
C SER A 243 0.15 -9.71 0.67
N LEU A 244 -0.38 -10.00 -0.52
CA LEU A 244 -0.31 -9.12 -1.69
C LEU A 244 -1.68 -8.54 -2.01
N VAL A 245 -1.70 -7.31 -2.51
CA VAL A 245 -2.94 -6.69 -3.03
C VAL A 245 -3.32 -7.37 -4.35
N VAL A 246 -4.51 -7.95 -4.41
CA VAL A 246 -5.02 -8.70 -5.57
C VAL A 246 -5.93 -7.84 -6.44
N ASP A 247 -6.77 -7.02 -5.79
CA ASP A 247 -7.72 -6.15 -6.47
C ASP A 247 -8.15 -4.99 -5.57
N PHE A 248 -8.67 -3.92 -6.16
CA PHE A 248 -9.21 -2.77 -5.43
C PHE A 248 -10.16 -1.95 -6.31
N LYS A 249 -11.05 -1.17 -5.67
CA LYS A 249 -12.01 -0.31 -6.37
C LYS A 249 -12.10 1.06 -5.72
N VAL A 250 -11.93 2.10 -6.52
CA VAL A 250 -12.21 3.49 -6.12
C VAL A 250 -13.64 3.86 -6.53
N LEU A 251 -14.44 4.25 -5.54
CA LEU A 251 -15.78 4.80 -5.69
C LEU A 251 -15.78 6.31 -5.49
N SER A 252 -16.68 6.97 -6.21
CA SER A 252 -16.80 8.42 -6.26
C SER A 252 -18.25 8.83 -6.41
N LYS A 253 -18.71 9.68 -5.49
CA LYS A 253 -19.99 10.41 -5.57
C LYS A 253 -19.87 11.74 -6.28
N TYR A 254 -18.66 12.12 -6.69
CA TYR A 254 -18.36 13.46 -7.15
C TYR A 254 -17.69 13.44 -8.53
N CYS A 255 -18.16 14.32 -9.40
CA CYS A 255 -17.47 14.72 -10.61
C CYS A 255 -17.35 16.24 -10.61
N HIS A 256 -16.13 16.76 -10.72
CA HIS A 256 -15.91 18.21 -10.72
C HIS A 256 -16.55 18.88 -11.93
N GLU A 257 -16.46 18.25 -13.10
CA GLU A 257 -17.05 18.77 -14.34
C GLU A 257 -18.57 18.83 -14.23
N CYS A 258 -19.22 17.78 -13.70
CA CYS A 258 -20.67 17.82 -13.46
C CYS A 258 -21.06 18.93 -12.47
N SER A 259 -20.28 19.10 -11.41
CA SER A 259 -20.54 20.14 -10.39
C SER A 259 -20.41 21.55 -10.95
N MET A 260 -19.48 21.79 -11.89
CA MET A 260 -19.33 23.09 -12.55
C MET A 260 -20.41 23.30 -13.61
N ALA A 261 -20.67 22.30 -14.47
CA ALA A 261 -21.72 22.40 -15.48
C ALA A 261 -23.10 22.63 -14.87
N ALA A 262 -23.44 21.94 -13.77
CA ALA A 262 -24.70 22.15 -13.05
C ALA A 262 -24.80 23.58 -12.48
N LYS A 263 -23.68 24.16 -12.05
CA LYS A 263 -23.63 25.53 -11.52
C LYS A 263 -23.73 26.58 -12.63
N ASP A 264 -23.10 26.35 -13.77
CA ASP A 264 -23.02 27.31 -14.87
C ASP A 264 -24.27 27.28 -15.75
N MET A 265 -24.86 26.09 -15.98
CA MET A 265 -26.03 25.90 -16.85
C MET A 265 -27.34 25.77 -16.06
N GLY A 266 -27.28 25.54 -14.74
CA GLY A 266 -28.43 25.20 -13.90
C GLY A 266 -28.78 23.71 -13.96
N GLU A 267 -28.88 23.04 -12.81
CA GLU A 267 -29.08 21.57 -12.76
C GLU A 267 -30.42 21.10 -13.36
N ALA A 268 -31.44 21.97 -13.32
CA ALA A 268 -32.77 21.68 -13.89
C ALA A 268 -32.88 22.03 -15.38
N SER A 269 -31.83 22.59 -16.00
CA SER A 269 -31.93 23.05 -17.38
C SER A 269 -31.83 21.90 -18.40
N PRO A 270 -32.58 21.96 -19.51
CA PRO A 270 -32.44 21.01 -20.62
C PRO A 270 -31.00 20.95 -21.16
N GLU A 271 -30.30 22.08 -21.18
CA GLU A 271 -28.90 22.19 -21.60
C GLU A 271 -27.98 21.33 -20.74
N PHE A 272 -28.19 21.33 -19.42
CA PHE A 272 -27.42 20.48 -18.52
C PHE A 272 -27.72 18.99 -18.75
N GLN A 273 -28.96 18.59 -19.03
CA GLN A 273 -29.30 17.18 -19.27
C GLN A 273 -28.68 16.65 -20.57
N ILE A 274 -28.65 17.47 -21.63
CA ILE A 274 -27.97 17.15 -22.88
C ILE A 274 -26.47 17.00 -22.63
N TRP A 275 -25.86 17.97 -21.95
CA TRP A 275 -24.45 17.93 -21.60
C TRP A 275 -24.11 16.70 -20.73
N LYS A 276 -24.92 16.40 -19.72
CA LYS A 276 -24.73 15.28 -18.79
C LYS A 276 -24.80 13.93 -19.51
N SER A 277 -25.72 13.79 -20.46
CA SER A 277 -25.83 12.60 -21.31
C SER A 277 -24.54 12.39 -22.11
N GLY A 278 -24.01 13.44 -22.75
CA GLY A 278 -22.74 13.39 -23.48
C GLY A 278 -21.50 13.24 -22.59
N HIS A 279 -21.57 13.63 -21.32
CA HIS A 279 -20.46 13.50 -20.36
C HIS A 279 -20.40 12.13 -19.67
N SER A 280 -21.44 11.29 -19.79
CA SER A 280 -21.58 10.02 -19.08
C SER A 280 -20.33 9.14 -19.13
N GLU A 281 -19.71 8.97 -20.30
CA GLU A 281 -18.49 8.16 -20.48
C GLU A 281 -17.25 8.72 -19.78
N LYS A 282 -17.18 10.06 -19.61
CA LYS A 282 -16.06 10.76 -18.97
C LYS A 282 -16.33 11.06 -17.49
N CYS A 283 -17.52 10.70 -17.00
CA CYS A 283 -17.97 11.05 -15.67
C CYS A 283 -17.12 10.37 -14.60
N GLN A 284 -16.59 11.18 -13.69
CA GLN A 284 -15.83 10.67 -12.56
C GLN A 284 -16.72 10.13 -11.44
N LYS A 285 -18.03 10.44 -11.44
CA LYS A 285 -18.99 9.86 -10.50
C LYS A 285 -19.34 8.46 -10.99
N ASN A 286 -19.17 7.47 -10.13
CA ASN A 286 -19.46 6.07 -10.42
C ASN A 286 -20.24 5.37 -9.29
N PHE A 287 -20.80 6.17 -8.37
CA PHE A 287 -21.56 5.69 -7.23
C PHE A 287 -22.56 6.75 -6.76
N ASP A 288 -23.80 6.33 -6.54
CA ASP A 288 -24.92 7.21 -6.16
C ASP A 288 -25.37 7.03 -4.69
N GLY A 289 -24.79 6.07 -3.95
CA GLY A 289 -25.20 5.76 -2.58
C GLY A 289 -24.62 6.68 -1.49
N SER A 290 -24.84 6.30 -0.23
CA SER A 290 -24.29 6.99 0.94
C SER A 290 -22.79 6.71 1.09
N SER A 291 -22.05 7.60 1.74
CA SER A 291 -20.60 7.39 1.93
C SER A 291 -20.34 6.09 2.72
N GLY A 292 -21.20 5.77 3.69
CA GLY A 292 -21.10 4.54 4.48
C GLY A 292 -21.35 3.27 3.65
N SER A 293 -22.17 3.31 2.60
CA SER A 293 -22.41 2.13 1.75
C SER A 293 -21.37 1.92 0.65
N MET A 294 -20.37 2.81 0.52
CA MET A 294 -19.28 2.65 -0.46
C MET A 294 -18.48 1.38 -0.25
N GLU A 295 -18.20 1.01 1.00
CA GLU A 295 -17.44 -0.19 1.32
C GLU A 295 -18.18 -1.44 0.79
N MET A 296 -19.41 -1.65 1.23
CA MET A 296 -20.25 -2.75 0.74
C MET A 296 -20.38 -2.78 -0.79
N HIS A 297 -20.54 -1.62 -1.43
CA HIS A 297 -20.66 -1.56 -2.89
C HIS A 297 -19.32 -1.85 -3.61
N ALA A 298 -18.19 -1.44 -3.03
CA ALA A 298 -16.87 -1.77 -3.54
C ALA A 298 -16.64 -3.29 -3.45
N ALA A 299 -16.99 -3.91 -2.32
CA ALA A 299 -16.94 -5.37 -2.17
C ALA A 299 -17.79 -6.07 -3.26
N TYR A 300 -19.04 -5.66 -3.46
CA TYR A 300 -19.90 -6.22 -4.51
C TYR A 300 -19.24 -6.21 -5.91
N ILE A 301 -18.65 -5.07 -6.30
CA ILE A 301 -17.95 -4.95 -7.60
C ILE A 301 -16.73 -5.87 -7.67
N LEU A 302 -15.93 -5.92 -6.59
CA LEU A 302 -14.69 -6.69 -6.54
C LEU A 302 -14.97 -8.20 -6.60
N TRP A 303 -16.01 -8.67 -5.91
CA TRP A 303 -16.42 -10.08 -5.97
C TRP A 303 -16.96 -10.46 -7.34
N ASN A 304 -17.81 -9.63 -7.96
CA ASN A 304 -18.40 -9.93 -9.27
C ASN A 304 -17.37 -10.11 -10.37
N ARG A 305 -16.28 -9.33 -10.35
CA ARG A 305 -15.23 -9.37 -11.37
C ARG A 305 -14.03 -10.24 -11.00
N SER A 306 -14.00 -10.82 -9.80
CA SER A 306 -12.86 -11.61 -9.30
C SER A 306 -12.46 -12.72 -10.27
N ILE A 307 -13.45 -13.47 -10.78
CA ILE A 307 -13.21 -14.58 -11.71
C ILE A 307 -12.81 -14.07 -13.10
N SER A 308 -13.50 -13.06 -13.64
CA SER A 308 -13.23 -12.56 -15.00
C SER A 308 -11.89 -11.82 -15.10
N ASP A 309 -11.60 -10.97 -14.11
CA ASP A 309 -10.48 -10.02 -14.19
C ASP A 309 -9.22 -10.55 -13.50
N CYS A 310 -9.37 -11.45 -12.52
CA CYS A 310 -8.24 -11.97 -11.74
C CYS A 310 -8.01 -13.48 -11.95
N ALA A 311 -8.98 -14.19 -12.56
CA ALA A 311 -8.99 -15.67 -12.60
C ALA A 311 -8.85 -16.29 -11.20
N MET A 312 -9.41 -15.62 -10.20
CA MET A 312 -9.39 -16.00 -8.79
C MET A 312 -10.80 -15.86 -8.21
N ARG A 313 -11.24 -16.83 -7.43
CA ARG A 313 -12.50 -16.76 -6.71
C ARG A 313 -12.24 -16.49 -5.24
N TYR A 314 -12.81 -15.40 -4.73
CA TYR A 314 -12.72 -15.04 -3.32
C TYR A 314 -13.73 -15.86 -2.52
N THR A 315 -13.30 -17.00 -1.97
CA THR A 315 -14.21 -17.97 -1.32
C THR A 315 -14.37 -17.75 0.17
N THR A 316 -13.34 -17.23 0.84
CA THR A 316 -13.35 -16.95 2.27
C THR A 316 -12.82 -15.55 2.52
N VAL A 317 -13.54 -14.76 3.31
CA VAL A 317 -13.05 -13.49 3.86
C VAL A 317 -12.62 -13.76 5.29
N LEU A 318 -11.40 -13.36 5.67
CA LEU A 318 -11.03 -13.32 7.09
C LEU A 318 -11.11 -11.90 7.60
N CYS A 319 -11.94 -11.73 8.63
CA CYS A 319 -12.00 -10.53 9.43
C CYS A 319 -11.19 -10.71 10.71
N ASP A 320 -11.12 -9.64 11.48
CA ASP A 320 -10.12 -9.32 12.48
C ASP A 320 -9.82 -10.38 13.57
N GLU A 321 -10.68 -11.36 13.79
CA GLU A 321 -10.57 -12.35 14.87
C GLU A 321 -10.57 -13.81 14.37
N GLU A 322 -10.54 -14.03 13.05
CA GLU A 322 -10.88 -15.32 12.44
C GLU A 322 -9.70 -16.16 11.94
N CYS A 323 -8.45 -15.67 11.99
CA CYS A 323 -7.29 -16.41 11.46
C CYS A 323 -7.07 -17.77 12.17
N VAL A 324 -7.02 -17.77 13.50
CA VAL A 324 -6.85 -19.02 14.27
C VAL A 324 -8.03 -19.97 14.05
N ASN A 325 -9.25 -19.43 13.97
CA ASN A 325 -10.46 -20.21 13.71
C ASN A 325 -10.43 -20.85 12.33
N HIS A 326 -9.94 -20.11 11.33
CA HIS A 326 -9.81 -20.57 9.97
C HIS A 326 -8.78 -21.69 9.83
N VAL A 327 -7.58 -21.55 10.42
CA VAL A 327 -6.57 -22.60 10.38
C VAL A 327 -7.04 -23.86 11.15
N ALA A 328 -7.73 -23.68 12.28
CA ALA A 328 -8.34 -24.81 12.99
C ALA A 328 -9.46 -25.50 12.17
N LYS A 329 -10.29 -24.73 11.43
CA LYS A 329 -11.27 -25.29 10.49
C LYS A 329 -10.58 -26.09 9.37
N ARG A 330 -9.50 -25.56 8.79
CA ARG A 330 -8.69 -26.25 7.77
C ARG A 330 -8.10 -27.56 8.26
N LEU A 331 -7.64 -27.62 9.51
CA LEU A 331 -7.20 -28.88 10.12
C LEU A 331 -8.34 -29.91 10.10
N GLY A 332 -9.54 -29.54 10.56
CA GLY A 332 -10.69 -30.43 10.57
C GLY A 332 -11.06 -30.97 9.19
N THR A 333 -11.16 -30.08 8.20
CA THR A 333 -11.44 -30.48 6.81
C THR A 333 -10.35 -31.41 6.26
N ALA A 334 -9.07 -31.13 6.54
CA ALA A 334 -7.97 -31.99 6.10
C ALA A 334 -8.01 -33.38 6.75
N LEU A 335 -8.40 -33.47 8.03
CA LEU A 335 -8.60 -34.75 8.73
C LEU A 335 -9.79 -35.52 8.16
N GLN A 336 -10.92 -34.87 7.90
CA GLN A 336 -12.09 -35.49 7.25
C GLN A 336 -11.73 -36.01 5.85
N ASN A 337 -10.95 -35.26 5.08
CA ASN A 337 -10.48 -35.69 3.77
C ASN A 337 -9.55 -36.90 3.88
N LYS A 338 -8.66 -36.96 4.89
CA LYS A 338 -7.83 -38.14 5.12
C LYS A 338 -8.66 -39.37 5.47
N VAL A 339 -9.73 -39.24 6.25
CA VAL A 339 -10.65 -40.36 6.51
C VAL A 339 -11.24 -40.90 5.20
N LYS A 340 -11.69 -40.02 4.31
CA LYS A 340 -12.24 -40.40 2.99
C LYS A 340 -11.17 -41.02 2.07
N GLU A 341 -9.97 -40.45 2.03
CA GLU A 341 -8.86 -40.92 1.19
C GLU A 341 -8.39 -42.33 1.58
N TRP A 342 -8.26 -42.61 2.87
CA TRP A 342 -7.82 -43.93 3.32
C TRP A 342 -8.94 -44.96 3.26
N TRP A 343 -10.20 -44.54 3.38
CA TRP A 343 -11.36 -45.40 3.14
C TRP A 343 -11.35 -45.98 1.73
N SER A 344 -11.03 -45.20 0.70
CA SER A 344 -10.94 -45.70 -0.68
C SER A 344 -9.75 -46.66 -0.90
N LYS A 345 -8.77 -46.67 0.01
CA LYS A 345 -7.62 -47.59 0.02
C LYS A 345 -7.84 -48.80 0.93
N ASN A 346 -9.09 -49.10 1.31
CA ASN A 346 -9.46 -50.18 2.23
C ASN A 346 -8.87 -50.06 3.65
N VAL A 347 -8.52 -48.84 4.11
CA VAL A 347 -8.05 -48.58 5.47
C VAL A 347 -9.06 -47.72 6.23
N THR A 348 -9.65 -48.26 7.30
CA THR A 348 -10.66 -47.56 8.08
C THR A 348 -10.04 -46.72 9.20
N LEU A 349 -9.94 -45.40 8.97
CA LEU A 349 -9.49 -44.45 10.01
C LEU A 349 -10.63 -43.96 10.94
N GLY A 350 -11.89 -44.09 10.51
CA GLY A 350 -13.09 -43.69 11.27
C GLY A 350 -13.78 -44.86 11.98
N GLY A 351 -15.01 -44.64 12.45
CA GLY A 351 -15.87 -45.70 13.00
C GLY A 351 -15.90 -45.81 14.53
N ARG A 352 -16.43 -46.93 15.04
CA ARG A 352 -16.72 -47.14 16.47
C ARG A 352 -15.51 -47.63 17.29
N LYS A 353 -14.37 -47.90 16.66
CA LYS A 353 -13.18 -48.37 17.35
C LYS A 353 -12.59 -47.23 18.21
N GLN A 354 -12.11 -47.58 19.40
CA GLN A 354 -11.41 -46.62 20.24
C GLN A 354 -10.12 -46.17 19.54
N GLY A 355 -9.87 -44.86 19.46
CA GLY A 355 -8.73 -44.32 18.73
C GLY A 355 -9.03 -43.87 17.30
N SER A 356 -10.25 -44.08 16.79
CA SER A 356 -10.67 -43.66 15.44
C SER A 356 -10.95 -42.16 15.32
N LEU A 357 -10.75 -41.62 14.11
CA LEU A 357 -11.16 -40.27 13.72
C LEU A 357 -12.66 -40.20 13.42
N THR A 358 -13.46 -40.10 14.47
CA THR A 358 -14.87 -39.70 14.37
C THR A 358 -14.99 -38.19 14.21
N ASP A 359 -16.13 -37.68 13.71
CA ASP A 359 -16.36 -36.24 13.60
C ASP A 359 -16.21 -35.52 14.96
N ALA A 360 -16.74 -36.13 16.03
CA ALA A 360 -16.57 -35.61 17.39
C ALA A 360 -15.09 -35.56 17.83
N THR A 361 -14.28 -36.54 17.43
CA THR A 361 -12.84 -36.56 17.71
C THR A 361 -12.13 -35.47 16.92
N ILE A 362 -12.48 -35.30 15.64
CA ILE A 362 -11.95 -34.25 14.77
C ILE A 362 -12.26 -32.88 15.37
N THR A 363 -13.51 -32.61 15.80
CA THR A 363 -13.86 -31.34 16.45
C THR A 363 -13.03 -31.07 17.71
N LYS A 364 -12.77 -32.09 18.53
CA LYS A 364 -11.89 -31.94 19.70
C LYS A 364 -10.45 -31.62 19.30
N LEU A 365 -9.91 -32.29 18.28
CA LEU A 365 -8.58 -32.01 17.75
C LEU A 365 -8.48 -30.58 17.20
N GLN A 366 -9.51 -30.08 16.51
CA GLN A 366 -9.57 -28.69 16.06
C GLN A 366 -9.52 -27.72 17.25
N ASN A 367 -10.24 -28.01 18.33
CA ASN A 367 -10.26 -27.18 19.53
C ASN A 367 -8.92 -27.22 20.27
N PHE A 368 -8.27 -28.38 20.39
CA PHE A 368 -6.93 -28.49 20.97
C PHE A 368 -5.90 -27.73 20.14
N TYR A 369 -5.96 -27.86 18.82
CA TYR A 369 -5.10 -27.12 17.89
C TYR A 369 -5.28 -25.61 18.02
N ARG A 370 -6.54 -25.14 18.02
CA ARG A 370 -6.88 -23.72 18.23
C ARG A 370 -6.31 -23.22 19.56
N LYS A 371 -6.56 -23.96 20.65
CA LYS A 371 -6.10 -23.58 21.99
C LYS A 371 -4.58 -23.55 22.10
N ALA A 372 -3.89 -24.52 21.50
CA ALA A 372 -2.42 -24.56 21.44
C ALA A 372 -1.83 -23.33 20.74
N ILE A 373 -2.52 -22.77 19.74
CA ILE A 373 -2.12 -21.51 19.11
C ILE A 373 -2.41 -20.34 20.05
N VAL A 374 -3.67 -20.19 20.49
CA VAL A 374 -4.12 -19.04 21.31
C VAL A 374 -3.30 -18.88 22.59
N ASP A 375 -3.05 -19.97 23.31
CA ASP A 375 -2.35 -19.94 24.60
C ASP A 375 -0.85 -19.60 24.45
N ASN A 376 -0.29 -19.65 23.23
CA ASN A 376 1.15 -19.48 22.98
C ASN A 376 1.46 -18.31 22.01
N VAL A 377 0.49 -17.47 21.65
CA VAL A 377 0.76 -16.21 20.92
C VAL A 377 1.63 -15.29 21.80
N PRO A 378 2.70 -14.64 21.28
CA PRO A 378 3.16 -14.59 19.88
C PRO A 378 4.28 -15.59 19.51
N GLU A 379 4.58 -16.57 20.35
CA GLU A 379 5.76 -17.43 20.24
C GLU A 379 5.52 -18.65 19.34
N VAL A 380 5.87 -18.53 18.05
CA VAL A 380 5.66 -19.58 17.02
C VAL A 380 6.19 -20.95 17.42
N GLU A 381 7.41 -21.00 17.96
CA GLU A 381 8.02 -22.28 18.34
C GLU A 381 7.27 -22.94 19.51
N LYS A 382 6.73 -22.15 20.45
CA LYS A 382 5.87 -22.66 21.52
C LYS A 382 4.52 -23.15 20.99
N MET A 383 3.92 -22.45 20.03
CA MET A 383 2.69 -22.94 19.36
C MET A 383 2.93 -24.30 18.72
N LYS A 384 4.02 -24.45 17.96
CA LYS A 384 4.39 -25.69 17.29
C LYS A 384 4.61 -26.81 18.30
N ALA A 385 5.40 -26.56 19.34
CA ALA A 385 5.62 -27.51 20.42
C ALA A 385 4.30 -27.94 21.08
N SER A 386 3.43 -26.99 21.41
CA SER A 386 2.13 -27.26 22.03
C SER A 386 1.17 -28.02 21.10
N ILE A 387 1.14 -27.72 19.81
CA ILE A 387 0.33 -28.45 18.82
C ILE A 387 0.75 -29.93 18.81
N PHE A 388 2.04 -30.21 18.69
CA PHE A 388 2.52 -31.59 18.70
C PHE A 388 2.34 -32.26 20.06
N ALA A 389 2.50 -31.53 21.16
CA ALA A 389 2.23 -32.04 22.50
C ALA A 389 0.80 -32.58 22.65
N THR A 390 -0.20 -31.86 22.12
CA THR A 390 -1.60 -32.33 22.16
C THR A 390 -1.80 -33.61 21.34
N LEU A 391 -1.15 -33.73 20.19
CA LEU A 391 -1.24 -34.92 19.33
C LEU A 391 -0.56 -36.14 19.99
N PHE A 392 0.64 -35.96 20.53
CA PHE A 392 1.37 -37.02 21.24
C PHE A 392 0.67 -37.44 22.52
N HIS A 393 0.08 -36.49 23.25
CA HIS A 393 -0.76 -36.78 24.40
C HIS A 393 -1.94 -37.68 24.00
N CYS A 394 -2.64 -37.38 22.90
CA CYS A 394 -3.79 -38.16 22.45
C CYS A 394 -3.43 -39.60 22.02
N MET A 395 -2.20 -39.89 21.57
CA MET A 395 -1.75 -41.27 21.27
C MET A 395 -1.10 -41.98 22.45
N SER A 396 -0.93 -41.29 23.58
CA SER A 396 -0.21 -41.82 24.74
C SER A 396 -0.97 -42.99 25.37
N THR A 397 -0.23 -43.99 25.84
CA THR A 397 -0.78 -45.16 26.53
C THR A 397 -0.03 -45.44 27.82
N ASP A 398 -0.60 -46.28 28.69
CA ASP A 398 0.08 -46.70 29.92
C ASP A 398 1.39 -47.46 29.62
N ALA A 399 1.45 -48.20 28.51
CA ALA A 399 2.65 -48.93 28.07
C ALA A 399 3.69 -48.04 27.35
N LYS A 400 3.23 -46.99 26.64
CA LYS A 400 4.07 -46.05 25.89
C LYS A 400 3.64 -44.61 26.22
N PRO A 401 4.09 -44.05 27.36
CA PRO A 401 3.71 -42.70 27.78
C PRO A 401 4.45 -41.64 26.95
N MET A 402 3.70 -40.76 26.28
CA MET A 402 4.20 -39.76 25.33
C MET A 402 3.99 -38.32 25.83
N HIS A 403 4.29 -38.07 27.11
CA HIS A 403 4.07 -36.77 27.76
C HIS A 403 5.29 -35.83 27.79
N SER A 404 6.41 -36.23 27.17
CA SER A 404 7.66 -35.45 27.18
C SER A 404 7.54 -34.06 26.56
N LYS A 405 6.59 -33.85 25.66
CA LYS A 405 6.32 -32.56 25.02
C LYS A 405 5.20 -31.76 25.70
N CYS A 406 4.51 -32.34 26.68
CA CYS A 406 3.47 -31.63 27.42
C CYS A 406 4.10 -30.60 28.37
N PRO A 407 3.39 -29.51 28.72
CA PRO A 407 3.91 -28.55 29.70
C PRO A 407 4.16 -29.23 31.05
N ASP A 408 5.17 -28.75 31.76
CA ASP A 408 5.53 -29.23 33.09
C ASP A 408 4.84 -28.41 34.20
N GLY A 409 4.91 -28.92 35.43
CA GLY A 409 4.44 -28.23 36.62
C GLY A 409 2.97 -28.48 36.99
N LYS A 410 2.58 -27.95 38.15
CA LYS A 410 1.28 -28.20 38.80
C LYS A 410 0.09 -27.61 38.03
N LEU A 411 0.34 -26.64 37.16
CA LEU A 411 -0.66 -26.01 36.30
C LEU A 411 -0.75 -26.67 34.90
N SER A 412 0.04 -27.71 34.63
CA SER A 412 0.01 -28.42 33.36
C SER A 412 -1.38 -28.98 33.06
N TRP A 413 -1.90 -28.77 31.85
CA TRP A 413 -3.14 -29.42 31.40
C TRP A 413 -2.97 -30.94 31.27
N CYS A 414 -1.73 -31.44 31.17
CA CYS A 414 -1.42 -32.86 31.12
C CYS A 414 -1.48 -33.49 32.51
N PHE A 415 -2.39 -34.45 32.70
CA PHE A 415 -2.55 -35.13 33.99
C PHE A 415 -1.28 -35.85 34.45
N TYR A 416 -0.47 -36.37 33.51
CA TYR A 416 0.73 -37.14 33.80
C TYR A 416 1.84 -36.25 34.35
N ASN A 417 2.18 -35.16 33.66
CA ASN A 417 3.22 -34.22 34.12
C ASN A 417 2.78 -33.48 35.38
N ARG A 418 1.47 -33.21 35.54
CA ARG A 418 0.93 -32.65 36.78
C ARG A 418 1.13 -33.57 37.97
N ALA A 419 0.79 -34.86 37.83
CA ALA A 419 1.00 -35.85 38.89
C ALA A 419 2.49 -35.98 39.23
N LYS A 420 3.37 -36.00 38.22
CA LYS A 420 4.82 -36.00 38.41
C LYS A 420 5.32 -34.77 39.19
N ALA A 421 4.79 -33.58 38.89
CA ALA A 421 5.14 -32.35 39.60
C ALA A 421 4.60 -32.29 41.04
N ASP A 422 3.54 -33.03 41.34
CA ASP A 422 2.97 -33.19 42.69
C ASP A 422 3.56 -34.39 43.46
N ASN A 423 4.58 -35.06 42.91
CA ASN A 423 5.15 -36.30 43.46
C ASN A 423 4.11 -37.42 43.67
N LYS A 424 3.11 -37.49 42.79
CA LYS A 424 2.06 -38.52 42.78
C LYS A 424 2.23 -39.48 41.60
N VAL A 425 1.73 -40.70 41.75
CA VAL A 425 1.68 -41.67 40.64
C VAL A 425 0.67 -41.17 39.60
N PRO A 426 1.06 -41.07 38.31
CA PRO A 426 0.14 -40.69 37.24
C PRO A 426 -1.05 -41.65 37.12
N GLY A 427 -2.24 -41.10 36.86
CA GLY A 427 -3.44 -41.90 36.61
C GLY A 427 -3.36 -42.70 35.29
N SER A 428 -4.27 -43.65 35.11
CA SER A 428 -4.30 -44.44 33.86
C SER A 428 -4.83 -43.62 32.67
N HIS A 429 -4.25 -43.86 31.50
CA HIS A 429 -4.71 -43.34 30.21
C HIS A 429 -6.12 -43.83 29.84
N LYS A 430 -6.67 -44.82 30.55
CA LYS A 430 -8.08 -45.22 30.43
C LYS A 430 -9.04 -44.05 30.63
N SER A 431 -8.70 -43.11 31.52
CA SER A 431 -9.48 -41.93 31.88
C SER A 431 -9.50 -40.81 30.81
N MET A 432 -8.64 -40.89 29.79
CA MET A 432 -8.55 -39.85 28.76
C MET A 432 -9.80 -39.84 27.87
N LYS A 433 -10.40 -38.66 27.73
CA LYS A 433 -11.61 -38.43 26.91
C LYS A 433 -11.37 -38.54 25.39
N THR A 434 -10.13 -38.33 24.96
CA THR A 434 -9.75 -38.35 23.54
C THR A 434 -8.50 -39.19 23.40
N LYS A 435 -8.60 -40.23 22.58
CA LYS A 435 -7.51 -41.18 22.29
C LYS A 435 -7.42 -41.34 20.79
N LEU A 436 -6.20 -41.52 20.29
CA LEU A 436 -5.90 -41.81 18.91
C LEU A 436 -5.03 -43.06 18.83
N SER A 437 -5.27 -43.92 17.85
CA SER A 437 -4.38 -45.06 17.60
C SER A 437 -3.10 -44.61 16.90
N GLU A 438 -2.02 -45.37 17.06
CA GLU A 438 -0.73 -45.10 16.41
C GLU A 438 -0.87 -45.10 14.88
N GLU A 439 -1.65 -46.03 14.34
CA GLU A 439 -1.98 -46.10 12.91
C GLU A 439 -2.66 -44.81 12.42
N VAL A 440 -3.67 -44.32 13.17
CA VAL A 440 -4.38 -43.09 12.83
C VAL A 440 -3.43 -41.90 12.84
N VAL A 441 -2.59 -41.77 13.87
CA VAL A 441 -1.64 -40.64 13.94
C VAL A 441 -0.61 -40.70 12.81
N ALA A 442 -0.09 -41.88 12.47
CA ALA A 442 0.84 -42.03 11.36
C ALA A 442 0.28 -41.47 10.04
N LYS A 443 -1.03 -41.64 9.79
CA LYS A 443 -1.69 -41.14 8.57
C LYS A 443 -2.02 -39.64 8.59
N ILE A 444 -2.21 -39.03 9.76
CA ILE A 444 -2.53 -37.60 9.89
C ILE A 444 -1.34 -36.72 10.26
N MET A 445 -0.20 -37.31 10.64
CA MET A 445 1.04 -36.58 10.95
C MET A 445 1.45 -35.60 9.83
N PRO A 446 1.37 -35.96 8.52
CA PRO A 446 1.70 -35.01 7.46
C PRO A 446 0.80 -33.77 7.44
N VAL A 447 -0.47 -33.91 7.85
CA VAL A 447 -1.41 -32.78 7.95
C VAL A 447 -0.98 -31.84 9.07
N TYR A 448 -0.61 -32.38 10.24
CA TYR A 448 -0.11 -31.60 11.36
C TYR A 448 1.22 -30.92 11.04
N GLN A 449 2.16 -31.62 10.41
CA GLN A 449 3.45 -31.04 9.97
C GLN A 449 3.27 -29.86 9.02
N ARG A 450 2.36 -29.99 8.05
CA ARG A 450 2.04 -28.92 7.11
C ARG A 450 1.38 -27.72 7.80
N LEU A 451 0.39 -27.96 8.68
CA LEU A 451 -0.38 -26.87 9.31
C LEU A 451 0.34 -26.23 10.50
N ALA A 452 1.29 -26.93 11.13
CA ALA A 452 2.19 -26.39 12.15
C ALA A 452 3.52 -25.86 11.56
N SER A 453 3.56 -25.55 10.26
CA SER A 453 4.71 -24.90 9.64
C SER A 453 4.89 -23.48 10.17
N ASN A 454 6.14 -22.99 10.21
CA ASN A 454 6.43 -21.64 10.69
C ASN A 454 5.68 -20.60 9.85
N GLU A 455 5.51 -20.83 8.55
CA GLU A 455 4.73 -19.96 7.65
C GLU A 455 3.26 -19.82 8.09
N ILE A 456 2.57 -20.93 8.41
CA ILE A 456 1.17 -20.92 8.84
C ILE A 456 1.03 -20.33 10.25
N LEU A 457 1.92 -20.70 11.16
CA LEU A 457 1.85 -20.23 12.55
C LEU A 457 2.24 -18.75 12.68
N LEU A 458 3.19 -18.26 11.89
CA LEU A 458 3.48 -16.82 11.80
C LEU A 458 2.24 -16.03 11.36
N ARG A 459 1.38 -16.58 10.50
CA ARG A 459 0.10 -15.94 10.14
C ARG A 459 -0.89 -15.91 11.31
N CYS A 460 -0.81 -16.86 12.24
CA CYS A 460 -1.64 -16.89 13.46
C CYS A 460 -1.09 -15.98 14.57
N VAL A 461 0.23 -15.76 14.61
CA VAL A 461 0.86 -14.71 15.43
C VAL A 461 0.47 -13.32 14.93
N SER A 462 0.34 -13.19 13.60
CA SER A 462 0.32 -11.90 12.97
C SER A 462 -1.08 -11.49 12.55
N GLY A 463 -1.51 -10.32 13.04
CA GLY A 463 -2.34 -9.44 12.24
C GLY A 463 -1.58 -8.94 11.00
N LYS A 464 -0.89 -9.78 10.22
CA LYS A 464 -0.10 -9.38 9.02
C LYS A 464 -1.01 -8.84 7.92
N PRO A 465 -2.10 -9.53 7.53
CA PRO A 465 -3.10 -8.94 6.65
C PRO A 465 -3.72 -7.67 7.23
N LYS A 466 -3.93 -7.59 8.56
CA LYS A 466 -4.37 -6.34 9.21
C LYS A 466 -3.34 -5.23 9.17
N MET A 467 -2.07 -5.55 9.42
CA MET A 467 -0.95 -4.60 9.44
C MET A 467 -0.79 -4.07 8.03
N LEU A 468 -0.78 -4.95 7.04
CA LEU A 468 -0.73 -4.57 5.64
C LEU A 468 -1.95 -3.74 5.25
N MET A 469 -3.17 -4.13 5.64
CA MET A 469 -4.36 -3.33 5.38
C MET A 469 -4.25 -1.94 6.01
N LYS A 470 -3.86 -1.86 7.29
CA LYS A 470 -3.61 -0.60 8.01
C LYS A 470 -2.52 0.22 7.33
N VAL A 471 -1.46 -0.41 6.83
CA VAL A 471 -0.35 0.22 6.10
C VAL A 471 -0.85 0.75 4.75
N CYS A 472 -1.60 -0.03 3.97
CA CYS A 472 -2.22 0.42 2.72
C CYS A 472 -3.14 1.62 2.95
N ILE A 473 -3.98 1.56 3.99
CA ILE A 473 -4.87 2.67 4.39
C ILE A 473 -4.06 3.89 4.84
N ALA A 474 -2.96 3.71 5.56
CA ALA A 474 -2.08 4.79 6.02
C ALA A 474 -1.32 5.44 4.85
N VAL A 475 -0.76 4.66 3.92
CA VAL A 475 -0.10 5.15 2.70
C VAL A 475 -1.08 5.95 1.85
N PHE A 476 -2.28 5.42 1.64
CA PHE A 476 -3.35 6.14 0.96
C PHE A 476 -3.66 7.48 1.64
N GLY A 477 -3.80 7.49 2.97
CA GLY A 477 -4.03 8.70 3.75
C GLY A 477 -2.87 9.70 3.72
N GLY A 478 -1.63 9.24 3.57
CA GLY A 478 -0.46 10.10 3.42
C GLY A 478 -0.39 10.78 2.05
N ASN A 479 -0.65 10.02 0.97
CA ASN A 479 -0.64 10.52 -0.40
C ASN A 479 -1.88 11.39 -0.73
N ALA A 480 -3.02 11.08 -0.08
CA ALA A 480 -4.26 11.84 -0.14
C ALA A 480 -4.73 12.24 1.28
N PRO A 481 -4.20 13.35 1.82
CA PRO A 481 -4.52 13.81 3.18
C PRO A 481 -6.02 13.97 3.40
N LYS A 482 -6.50 13.54 4.56
CA LYS A 482 -7.94 13.49 4.86
C LYS A 482 -8.56 14.86 5.19
N ASP A 483 -7.73 15.85 5.45
CA ASP A 483 -8.08 17.23 5.85
C ASP A 483 -8.30 18.17 4.66
N VAL A 484 -7.76 17.83 3.48
CA VAL A 484 -7.86 18.68 2.27
C VAL A 484 -8.59 17.95 1.17
N PHE A 485 -9.39 18.67 0.38
CA PHE A 485 -10.01 18.09 -0.82
C PHE A 485 -8.95 17.67 -1.84
N VAL A 486 -9.06 16.42 -2.31
CA VAL A 486 -8.20 15.83 -3.34
C VAL A 486 -9.06 15.36 -4.52
N SER A 487 -8.61 15.56 -5.76
CA SER A 487 -9.34 15.10 -6.95
C SER A 487 -9.32 13.57 -7.09
N LYS A 488 -10.32 12.99 -7.76
CA LYS A 488 -10.37 11.54 -8.03
C LYS A 488 -9.11 11.01 -8.73
N LYS A 489 -8.58 11.77 -9.70
CA LYS A 489 -7.31 11.43 -10.39
C LYS A 489 -6.16 11.21 -9.39
N ARG A 490 -6.10 12.05 -8.36
CA ARG A 490 -5.09 11.95 -7.30
C ARG A 490 -5.40 10.88 -6.26
N ILE A 491 -6.68 10.59 -5.98
CA ILE A 491 -7.09 9.40 -5.20
C ILE A 491 -6.63 8.11 -5.89
N ASN A 492 -6.80 7.99 -7.20
CA ASN A 492 -6.31 6.85 -7.98
C ASN A 492 -4.78 6.75 -7.92
N LEU A 493 -4.07 7.88 -7.97
CA LEU A 493 -2.61 7.93 -7.85
C LEU A 493 -2.12 7.47 -6.47
N ALA A 494 -2.82 7.91 -5.41
CA ALA A 494 -2.45 7.69 -4.01
C ALA A 494 -2.44 6.21 -3.61
N GLY A 495 -3.26 5.37 -4.25
CA GLY A 495 -3.28 3.93 -4.01
C GLY A 495 -2.05 3.17 -4.52
N PHE A 496 -1.24 3.79 -5.40
CA PHE A 496 -0.17 3.10 -6.16
C PHE A 496 1.18 3.80 -6.10
N THR A 497 1.28 4.97 -5.48
CA THR A 497 2.55 5.67 -5.34
C THR A 497 3.21 5.23 -4.04
N PRO A 498 4.34 4.49 -4.09
CA PRO A 498 5.17 4.39 -2.91
C PRO A 498 5.56 5.81 -2.55
N ARG A 499 5.21 6.24 -1.34
CA ARG A 499 5.83 7.45 -0.79
C ARG A 499 7.33 7.17 -0.77
N GLU A 500 8.21 8.10 -1.06
CA GLU A 500 9.65 8.01 -0.73
C GLU A 500 9.87 8.71 0.62
N SER A 501 10.48 8.04 1.59
CA SER A 501 10.78 8.51 2.93
C SER A 501 11.76 7.50 3.57
N PRO A 502 12.65 7.95 4.43
CA PRO A 502 13.79 7.16 4.88
C PRO A 502 13.50 6.17 6.04
N HIS A 503 12.24 5.79 6.29
CA HIS A 503 11.90 4.98 7.48
C HIS A 503 11.88 3.44 7.25
N PRO A 504 12.28 2.62 8.24
CA PRO A 504 12.42 1.15 8.09
C PRO A 504 11.15 0.37 7.71
N TRP A 505 9.95 0.91 7.95
CA TRP A 505 8.66 0.23 7.71
C TRP A 505 8.29 0.06 6.22
N ARG A 506 9.18 0.46 5.30
CA ARG A 506 8.93 0.61 3.86
C ARG A 506 9.32 -0.58 3.03
N GLU A 507 10.23 -1.40 3.53
CA GLU A 507 10.49 -2.69 2.93
C GLU A 507 9.19 -3.51 2.88
N LEU A 508 8.27 -3.39 3.83
CA LEU A 508 7.03 -4.17 3.79
C LEU A 508 6.07 -3.82 2.65
N LEU A 509 6.03 -2.58 2.13
CA LEU A 509 5.19 -2.23 0.97
C LEU A 509 5.94 -2.47 -0.36
N TRP A 510 7.27 -2.33 -0.36
CA TRP A 510 8.09 -2.70 -1.51
C TRP A 510 8.19 -4.23 -1.68
N LEU A 511 8.25 -4.98 -0.57
CA LEU A 511 8.18 -6.45 -0.51
C LEU A 511 6.77 -6.97 -0.80
N ALA A 512 5.71 -6.29 -0.33
CA ALA A 512 4.32 -6.67 -0.59
C ALA A 512 3.78 -6.24 -1.97
N ILE A 513 4.61 -5.63 -2.82
CA ILE A 513 4.18 -5.27 -4.17
C ILE A 513 5.24 -5.58 -5.25
N ILE A 514 6.55 -5.65 -4.94
CA ILE A 514 7.63 -5.81 -5.96
C ILE A 514 8.68 -6.89 -5.62
N ALA A 515 8.63 -7.70 -4.57
CA ALA A 515 9.69 -8.70 -4.36
C ALA A 515 9.35 -10.11 -4.88
N PRO A 516 9.59 -10.45 -6.17
CA PRO A 516 10.12 -11.76 -6.47
C PRO A 516 11.59 -11.79 -6.01
N SER A 517 12.08 -12.98 -5.64
CA SER A 517 13.46 -13.29 -5.20
C SER A 517 13.91 -12.70 -3.86
N TRP A 518 13.76 -13.51 -2.80
CA TRP A 518 14.90 -14.04 -2.02
C TRP A 518 14.67 -15.54 -1.80
#